data_AF-A0A2U0RY31-F1
#
_entry.id   AF-A0A2U0RY31-F1
#
_cell.length_a   1.000
_cell.length_b   1.000
_cell.length_c   1.000
_cell.angle_alpha   90.00
_cell.angle_beta   90.00
_cell.angle_gamma   90.00
#
_symmetry.space_group_name_H-M   'P 1'
#
loop_
_entity.id
_entity.type
_entity.pdbx_description
1 polymer ?
#
loop_
_entity_poly.entity_id
_entity_poly.type
_entity_poly.pdbx_seq_one_letter_code
_entity_poly.pdbx_strand_id
1 'polypeptide(L)'
;MEKPDIWILRGEFSIMAKLREMLDVVKSELLIAVPSFARPFVDASVSTLGQVRDSGVDVKIMVAGKWTQKQLDQIGGARQRDNLFGGGVIVDGKEALLF
;
A
#
# COMPACT_ATOMS: atom_id res chain seq x y z
N MET A 1 -24.22 -14.53 -1.10
CA MET A 1 -23.02 -13.92 -1.71
C MET A 1 -23.20 -12.43 -1.64
N GLU A 2 -22.30 -11.72 -0.95
CA GLU A 2 -22.24 -10.25 -1.04
C GLU A 2 -21.68 -9.88 -2.42
N LYS A 3 -22.21 -8.82 -3.01
CA LYS A 3 -21.75 -8.30 -4.30
C LYS A 3 -20.71 -7.21 -3.99
N PRO A 4 -19.48 -7.30 -4.50
CA PRO A 4 -18.49 -6.27 -4.24
C PRO A 4 -18.91 -4.98 -4.97
N ASP A 5 -18.85 -3.86 -4.26
CA ASP A 5 -18.97 -2.54 -4.85
C ASP A 5 -17.63 -2.15 -5.47
N ILE A 6 -17.62 -1.89 -6.78
CA ILE A 6 -16.41 -1.61 -7.56
C ILE A 6 -16.51 -0.21 -8.14
N TRP A 7 -15.51 0.62 -7.85
CA TRP A 7 -15.34 1.95 -8.44
C TRP A 7 -14.08 2.00 -9.30
N ILE A 8 -14.19 2.59 -10.49
CA ILE A 8 -13.03 2.85 -11.36
C ILE A 8 -12.62 4.30 -11.17
N LEU A 9 -11.51 4.50 -10.47
CA LEU A 9 -10.90 5.81 -10.29
C LEU A 9 -9.99 6.14 -11.47
N ARG A 10 -10.02 7.38 -11.94
CA ARG A 10 -9.18 7.86 -13.04
C ARG A 10 -8.42 9.11 -12.61
N GLY A 11 -7.12 9.11 -12.87
CA GLY A 11 -6.22 10.20 -12.51
C GLY A 11 -5.57 10.00 -11.15
N GLU A 12 -4.33 10.46 -11.04
CA GLU A 12 -3.48 10.28 -9.86
C GLU A 12 -4.10 10.87 -8.59
N PHE A 13 -4.69 12.07 -8.69
CA PHE A 13 -5.30 12.75 -7.54
C PHE A 13 -6.43 11.93 -6.90
N SER A 14 -7.34 11.37 -7.71
CA SER A 14 -8.45 10.55 -7.20
C SER A 14 -7.95 9.27 -6.53
N ILE A 15 -6.90 8.65 -7.07
CA ILE A 15 -6.26 7.47 -6.49
C ILE A 15 -5.61 7.82 -5.14
N MET A 16 -4.88 8.94 -5.07
CA MET A 16 -4.25 9.40 -3.83
C MET A 16 -5.27 9.76 -2.75
N ALA A 17 -6.36 10.44 -3.13
CA ALA A 17 -7.45 10.78 -2.22
C ALA A 17 -8.09 9.51 -1.63
N LYS A 18 -8.38 8.51 -2.46
CA LYS A 18 -8.94 7.25 -1.99
C LYS A 18 -7.97 6.45 -1.12
N LEU A 19 -6.69 6.40 -1.49
CA LEU A 19 -5.67 5.77 -0.67
C LEU A 19 -5.60 6.41 0.72
N ARG A 20 -5.60 7.74 0.80
CA ARG A 20 -5.60 8.45 2.08
C ARG A 20 -6.83 8.12 2.92
N GLU A 21 -8.02 8.15 2.32
CA GLU A 21 -9.26 7.76 2.99
C GLU A 21 -9.20 6.35 3.57
N MET A 22 -8.65 5.39 2.81
CA MET A 22 -8.47 4.01 3.27
C MET A 22 -7.46 3.90 4.42
N LEU A 23 -6.38 4.68 4.38
CA LEU A 23 -5.37 4.70 5.45
C LEU A 23 -5.89 5.39 6.72
N ASP A 24 -6.82 6.34 6.63
CA ASP A 24 -7.38 7.03 7.80
C ASP A 24 -8.32 6.12 8.63
N VAL A 25 -8.84 5.03 8.05
CA VAL A 25 -9.81 4.14 8.69
C VAL A 25 -9.26 2.76 9.08
N VAL A 26 -7.98 2.48 8.78
CA VAL A 26 -7.34 1.20 9.10
C VAL A 26 -7.28 0.97 10.61
N LYS A 27 -7.60 -0.25 11.06
CA LYS A 27 -7.65 -0.59 12.49
C LYS A 27 -6.71 -1.72 12.90
N SER A 28 -6.42 -2.65 12.00
CA SER A 28 -5.76 -3.91 12.36
C SER A 28 -4.66 -4.33 11.38
N GLU A 29 -4.92 -4.29 10.07
CA GLU A 29 -3.98 -4.79 9.07
C GLU A 29 -3.97 -3.93 7.81
N LEU A 30 -2.76 -3.66 7.31
CA LEU A 30 -2.51 -2.98 6.04
C LEU A 30 -1.58 -3.83 5.17
N LEU A 31 -2.07 -4.28 4.02
CA LEU A 31 -1.26 -5.04 3.05
C LEU A 31 -0.96 -4.16 1.85
N ILE A 32 0.31 -4.07 1.45
CA ILE A 32 0.75 -3.20 0.35
C ILE A 32 1.59 -4.01 -0.63
N ALA A 33 1.21 -3.97 -1.91
CA ALA A 33 1.97 -4.54 -3.02
C ALA A 33 2.44 -3.41 -3.95
N VAL A 34 3.76 -3.28 -4.09
CA VAL A 34 4.42 -2.18 -4.79
C VAL A 34 5.16 -2.72 -6.02
N PRO A 35 4.52 -2.73 -7.19
CA PRO A 35 5.21 -2.99 -8.44
C PRO A 35 6.25 -1.89 -8.72
N SER A 36 7.24 -2.18 -9.55
CA SER A 36 8.39 -1.30 -9.79
C SER A 36 8.00 0.12 -10.24
N PHE A 37 6.90 0.27 -11.00
CA PHE A 37 6.39 1.56 -11.45
C PHE A 37 5.73 2.38 -10.32
N ALA A 38 5.26 1.73 -9.25
CA ALA A 38 4.55 2.37 -8.15
C ALA A 38 5.47 2.84 -7.02
N ARG A 39 6.79 2.69 -7.17
CA ARG A 39 7.79 3.10 -6.18
C ARG A 39 7.67 4.57 -5.74
N PRO A 40 7.48 5.56 -6.64
CA PRO A 40 7.35 6.96 -6.23
C PRO A 40 6.20 7.19 -5.24
N PHE A 41 5.12 6.41 -5.33
CA PHE A 41 3.98 6.51 -4.42
C PHE A 41 4.31 6.05 -3.00
N VAL A 42 5.16 5.03 -2.86
CA VAL A 42 5.62 4.56 -1.55
C VAL A 42 6.54 5.58 -0.91
N ASP A 43 7.47 6.13 -1.69
CA ASP A 43 8.41 7.16 -1.21
C ASP A 43 7.65 8.39 -0.68
N ALA A 44 6.55 8.78 -1.33
CA ALA A 44 5.67 9.85 -0.86
C ALA A 44 4.86 9.50 0.40
N SER A 45 4.65 8.21 0.69
CA SER A 45 3.77 7.73 1.76
C SER A 45 4.51 7.19 3.00
N VAL A 46 5.85 7.18 3.00
CA VAL A 46 6.67 6.56 4.07
C VAL A 46 6.33 7.10 5.46
N SER A 47 6.13 8.41 5.60
CA SER A 47 5.78 9.02 6.88
C SER A 47 4.41 8.54 7.39
N THR A 48 3.42 8.49 6.51
CA THR A 48 2.08 7.97 6.82
C THR A 48 2.13 6.49 7.20
N LEU A 49 2.90 5.67 6.47
CA LEU A 49 3.08 4.25 6.81
C LEU A 49 3.74 4.06 8.18
N GLY A 50 4.69 4.93 8.54
CA GLY A 50 5.27 4.97 9.88
C GLY A 50 4.22 5.23 10.95
N GLN A 51 3.39 6.28 10.77
CA GLN A 51 2.31 6.62 11.71
C GLN A 51 1.29 5.50 11.87
N VAL A 52 0.90 4.85 10.76
CA VAL A 52 -0.03 3.71 10.79
C VAL A 52 0.57 2.57 11.62
N ARG A 53 1.83 2.23 11.40
CA ARG A 53 2.50 1.19 12.21
C ARG A 53 2.59 1.57 13.69
N ASP A 54 2.93 2.82 14.00
CA ASP A 54 3.05 3.30 15.37
C ASP A 54 1.70 3.30 16.11
N SER A 55 0.58 3.30 15.38
CA SER A 55 -0.77 3.12 15.94
C SER A 55 -1.12 1.67 16.32
N GLY A 56 -0.23 0.71 16.07
CA GLY A 56 -0.41 -0.72 16.38
C GLY A 56 -0.98 -1.56 15.24
N VAL A 57 -1.11 -0.99 14.04
CA VAL A 57 -1.55 -1.71 12.83
C VAL A 57 -0.44 -2.60 12.29
N ASP A 58 -0.78 -3.84 11.92
CA ASP A 58 0.13 -4.77 11.25
C ASP A 58 0.30 -4.38 9.77
N VAL A 59 1.41 -3.71 9.45
CA VAL A 59 1.72 -3.25 8.09
C VAL A 59 2.65 -4.26 7.40
N LYS A 60 2.18 -4.87 6.31
CA LYS A 60 2.96 -5.82 5.50
C LYS A 60 3.17 -5.29 4.10
N ILE A 61 4.44 -5.12 3.72
CA ILE A 61 4.81 -4.56 2.41
C ILE A 61 5.53 -5.61 1.56
N MET A 62 5.10 -5.73 0.31
CA MET A 62 5.77 -6.50 -0.74
C MET A 62 6.17 -5.57 -1.87
N VAL A 63 7.41 -5.68 -2.35
CA VAL A 63 7.96 -4.80 -3.38
C VAL A 63 8.57 -5.61 -4.52
N ALA A 64 8.43 -5.10 -5.75
CA ALA A 64 9.14 -5.61 -6.93
C ALA A 64 10.29 -4.68 -7.34
N GLY A 65 11.25 -5.24 -8.08
CA GLY A 65 12.37 -4.49 -8.65
C GLY A 65 13.53 -4.32 -7.67
N LYS A 66 14.42 -3.35 -7.95
CA LYS A 66 15.67 -3.17 -7.20
C LYS A 66 15.51 -2.21 -6.02
N TRP A 67 15.64 -2.75 -4.82
CA TRP A 67 15.65 -2.02 -3.55
C TRP A 67 16.98 -2.21 -2.83
N THR A 68 17.47 -1.17 -2.18
CA THR A 68 18.59 -1.27 -1.24
C THR A 68 18.07 -1.64 0.16
N GLN A 69 18.91 -2.27 0.99
CA GLN A 69 18.53 -2.60 2.36
C GLN A 69 18.04 -1.36 3.13
N LYS A 70 18.74 -0.23 3.01
CA LYS A 70 18.35 1.04 3.62
C LYS A 70 16.93 1.47 3.25
N GLN A 71 16.54 1.31 1.99
CA GLN A 71 15.20 1.68 1.52
C GLN A 71 14.13 0.72 2.06
N LEU A 72 14.45 -0.57 2.17
CA LEU A 72 13.57 -1.55 2.79
C LEU A 72 13.37 -1.25 4.28
N ASP A 73 14.44 -0.86 4.97
CA ASP A 73 14.38 -0.49 6.39
C ASP A 73 13.55 0.79 6.61
N GLN A 74 13.70 1.78 5.73
CA GLN A 74 12.94 3.04 5.80
C GLN A 74 11.43 2.85 5.72
N ILE A 75 10.96 1.85 4.95
CA ILE A 75 9.53 1.54 4.82
C ILE A 75 9.03 0.53 5.85
N GLY A 76 9.87 0.15 6.83
CA GLY A 76 9.48 -0.74 7.92
C GLY A 76 9.76 -2.22 7.70
N GLY A 77 10.67 -2.54 6.77
CA GLY A 77 10.94 -3.90 6.35
C GLY A 77 9.91 -4.37 5.33
N ALA A 78 10.36 -4.71 4.13
CA ALA A 78 9.50 -5.23 3.06
C ALA A 78 10.06 -6.52 2.48
N ARG A 79 9.14 -7.38 2.01
CA ARG A 79 9.51 -8.59 1.27
C ARG A 79 9.73 -8.24 -0.19
N GLN A 80 10.93 -8.50 -0.69
CA GLN A 80 11.26 -8.29 -2.09
C GLN A 80 10.88 -9.52 -2.92
N ARG A 81 10.37 -9.28 -4.13
CA ARG A 81 10.10 -10.26 -5.17
C ARG A 81 10.69 -9.80 -6.50
N ASP A 82 10.98 -10.75 -7.37
CA ASP A 82 11.51 -10.44 -8.71
C ASP A 82 10.49 -9.68 -9.56
N ASN A 83 9.21 -10.07 -9.45
CA ASN A 83 8.11 -9.42 -10.17
C ASN A 83 6.80 -9.43 -9.37
N LEU A 84 5.92 -8.47 -9.69
CA LEU A 84 4.53 -8.40 -9.25
C LEU A 84 3.66 -8.15 -10.47
N PHE A 85 2.61 -8.96 -10.66
CA PHE A 85 1.70 -8.84 -11.80
C PHE A 85 0.71 -7.66 -11.67
N GLY A 86 0.60 -7.09 -10.48
CA GLY A 86 -0.22 -5.93 -10.16
C GLY A 86 0.20 -5.33 -8.82
N GLY A 87 -0.34 -4.16 -8.51
CA GLY A 87 -0.14 -3.51 -7.24
C GLY A 87 -1.45 -3.24 -6.52
N GLY A 88 -1.33 -2.87 -5.26
CA GLY A 88 -2.51 -2.51 -4.51
C GLY A 88 -2.26 -2.28 -3.04
N VAL A 89 -3.32 -1.81 -2.39
CA VAL A 89 -3.42 -1.67 -0.95
C VAL A 89 -4.69 -2.35 -0.49
N ILE A 90 -4.61 -3.18 0.54
CA ILE A 90 -5.75 -3.83 1.19
C ILE A 90 -5.78 -3.38 2.64
N VAL A 91 -6.95 -2.92 3.10
CA VAL A 91 -7.18 -2.45 4.47
C VAL A 91 -8.13 -3.40 5.18
N ASP A 92 -7.67 -3.94 6.32
CA ASP A 92 -8.42 -4.81 7.23
C ASP A 92 -9.15 -5.99 6.56
N GLY A 93 -8.69 -6.43 5.37
CA GLY A 93 -9.34 -7.45 4.55
C GLY A 93 -10.73 -7.06 4.01
N LYS A 94 -11.13 -5.79 4.11
CA LYS A 94 -12.48 -5.29 3.76
C LYS A 94 -12.51 -4.50 2.47
N GLU A 95 -11.46 -3.72 2.22
CA GLU A 95 -11.39 -2.82 1.07
C GLU A 95 -10.04 -2.96 0.37
N ALA A 96 -10.07 -2.92 -0.95
CA ALA A 96 -8.87 -3.02 -1.79
C ALA A 96 -8.86 -1.91 -2.84
N LEU A 97 -7.72 -1.24 -2.95
CA LEU A 97 -7.38 -0.34 -4.06
C LEU A 97 -6.35 -1.05 -4.91
N LEU A 98 -6.68 -1.33 -6.17
CA LEU A 98 -5.82 -2.07 -7.11
C LEU A 98 -5.37 -1.15 -8.24
N PHE A 99 -4.10 -1.28 -8.65
CA PHE A 99 -3.47 -0.48 -9.70
C PHE A 99 -2.54 -1.31 -10.58
#